data_AF-A0A379VKH1-F1
#
_entry.id   AF-A0A379VKH1-F1
#
_cell.length_a   1.000
_cell.length_b   1.000
_cell.length_c   1.000
_cell.angle_alpha   90.00
_cell.angle_beta   90.00
_cell.angle_gamma   90.00
#
_symmetry.space_group_name_H-M   'P 1'
#
loop_
_entity.id
_entity.type
_entity.pdbx_description
1 polymer ?
#
loop_
_entity_poly.entity_id
_entity_poly.type
_entity_poly.pdbx_seq_one_letter_code
_entity_poly.pdbx_strand_id
1 'polypeptide(L)'
;MSAKPHNFLATVAHIITYGTPPKLDAKNRPTFAYGRLIHEHCERRPHFDAGRFAKEFGDEGHRQGWCLYHLGCKGPETWGNCSTLQFCDVGGVWPVAIGHPCYGCKRRRYRLP
;
A
#
# COMPACT_ATOMS: atom_id res chain seq x y z
N MET A 1 5.56 11.72 5.22
CA MET A 1 5.46 10.24 5.24
C MET A 1 6.41 9.61 4.21
N SER A 2 7.47 8.95 4.68
CA SER A 2 8.56 8.43 3.83
C SER A 2 8.15 7.21 2.98
N ALA A 3 8.90 6.92 1.91
CA ALA A 3 8.78 5.67 1.17
C ALA A 3 9.57 4.55 1.86
N LYS A 4 9.32 3.30 1.47
CA LYS A 4 10.12 2.15 1.90
C LYS A 4 11.54 2.35 1.33
N PRO A 5 12.62 2.19 2.12
CA PRO A 5 13.99 2.46 1.65
C PRO A 5 14.36 1.70 0.38
N HIS A 6 13.94 0.43 0.28
CA HIS A 6 14.14 -0.41 -0.90
C HIS A 6 13.57 0.18 -2.20
N ASN A 7 12.47 0.97 -2.16
CA ASN A 7 11.95 1.61 -3.37
C ASN A 7 12.93 2.65 -3.94
N PHE A 8 13.68 3.34 -3.07
CA PHE A 8 14.73 4.28 -3.47
C PHE A 8 16.00 3.52 -3.86
N LEU A 9 16.48 2.61 -2.99
CA LEU A 9 17.71 1.86 -3.20
C LEU A 9 17.67 1.06 -4.50
N ALA A 10 16.57 0.36 -4.81
CA ALA A 10 16.42 -0.38 -6.06
C ALA A 10 16.40 0.52 -7.30
N THR A 11 15.86 1.75 -7.17
CA THR A 11 15.89 2.73 -8.27
C THR A 11 17.32 3.20 -8.54
N VAL A 12 18.08 3.53 -7.49
CA VAL A 12 19.50 3.91 -7.60
C VAL A 12 20.35 2.75 -8.13
N ALA A 13 20.16 1.55 -7.59
CA ALA A 13 20.85 0.34 -8.05
C ALA A 13 20.59 0.08 -9.54
N HIS A 14 19.35 0.23 -10.02
CA HIS A 14 19.05 0.07 -11.45
C HIS A 14 19.83 1.06 -12.32
N ILE A 15 19.97 2.32 -11.89
CA ILE A 15 20.77 3.32 -12.62
C ILE A 15 22.25 2.92 -12.62
N ILE A 16 22.80 2.51 -11.48
CA ILE A 16 24.21 2.09 -11.36
C ILE A 16 24.49 0.86 -12.22
N THR A 17 23.63 -0.15 -12.16
CA THR A 17 23.84 -1.45 -12.82
C THR A 17 23.57 -1.39 -14.32
N TYR A 18 22.54 -0.66 -14.76
CA TYR A 18 22.07 -0.70 -16.15
C TYR A 18 22.23 0.63 -16.90
N GLY A 19 22.81 1.66 -16.27
CA GLY A 19 23.03 2.98 -16.87
C GLY A 19 21.74 3.75 -17.22
N THR A 20 20.58 3.25 -16.81
CA THR A 20 19.26 3.80 -17.17
C THR A 20 18.32 3.79 -15.96
N PRO A 21 17.39 4.76 -15.87
CA PRO A 21 16.31 4.69 -14.89
C PRO A 21 15.43 3.44 -15.09
N PRO A 22 14.80 2.90 -14.03
CA PRO A 22 13.79 1.86 -14.21
C PRO A 22 12.59 2.41 -14.98
N LYS A 23 11.74 1.51 -15.50
CA LYS A 23 10.47 1.91 -16.14
C LYS A 23 9.65 2.79 -15.19
N LEU A 24 9.19 3.93 -15.70
CA LEU A 24 8.38 4.91 -14.96
C LEU A 24 6.94 4.93 -15.47
N ASP A 25 6.01 5.29 -14.58
CA ASP A 25 4.63 5.61 -14.94
C ASP A 25 4.49 7.07 -15.43
N ALA A 26 3.27 7.47 -15.82
CA ALA A 26 2.97 8.82 -16.29
C ALA A 26 3.20 9.94 -15.25
N LYS A 27 3.51 9.60 -14.00
CA LYS A 27 3.85 10.53 -12.92
C LYS A 27 5.33 10.43 -12.55
N ASN A 28 6.16 9.83 -13.40
CA ASN A 28 7.58 9.58 -13.20
C ASN A 28 7.89 8.77 -11.93
N ARG A 29 7.02 7.81 -11.57
CA ARG A 29 7.24 6.90 -10.43
C ARG A 29 7.69 5.52 -10.94
N PRO A 30 8.64 4.84 -10.28
CA PRO A 30 9.05 3.51 -10.69
C PRO A 30 7.90 2.49 -10.67
N THR A 31 7.64 1.83 -11.80
CA THR A 31 6.46 0.96 -11.95
C THR A 31 6.51 -0.27 -11.06
N PHE A 32 7.70 -0.75 -10.69
CA PHE A 32 7.85 -1.88 -9.76
C PHE A 32 7.31 -1.56 -8.35
N ALA A 33 7.31 -0.29 -7.95
CA ALA A 33 6.85 0.16 -6.64
C ALA A 33 5.46 0.81 -6.66
N TYR A 34 5.07 1.43 -7.77
CA TYR A 34 3.86 2.25 -7.87
C TYR A 34 2.96 1.89 -9.05
N GLY A 35 3.21 0.78 -9.75
CA GLY A 35 2.48 0.37 -10.96
C GLY A 35 1.12 -0.29 -10.72
N ARG A 36 0.67 -0.43 -9.47
CA ARG A 36 -0.65 -0.99 -9.12
C ARG A 36 -1.29 -0.24 -7.94
N LEU A 37 -2.63 -0.18 -7.92
CA LEU A 37 -3.40 0.23 -6.75
C LEU A 37 -3.23 -0.80 -5.63
N ILE A 38 -3.13 -0.32 -4.38
CA ILE A 38 -3.00 -1.20 -3.21
C ILE A 38 -4.16 -2.20 -3.13
N HIS A 39 -5.39 -1.75 -3.43
CA HIS A 39 -6.59 -2.61 -3.35
C HIS A 39 -6.63 -3.74 -4.38
N GLU A 40 -5.98 -3.57 -5.54
CA GLU A 40 -5.87 -4.61 -6.56
C GLU A 40 -4.83 -5.68 -6.23
N HIS A 41 -4.19 -5.59 -5.05
CA HIS A 41 -3.28 -6.60 -4.55
C HIS A 41 -3.24 -6.63 -3.01
N CYS A 42 -4.40 -6.46 -2.39
CA CYS A 42 -4.60 -6.47 -0.95
C CYS A 42 -5.06 -7.85 -0.50
N GLU A 43 -4.46 -8.41 0.55
CA GLU A 43 -4.83 -9.72 1.11
C GLU A 43 -6.24 -9.73 1.72
N ARG A 44 -6.79 -8.56 2.09
CA ARG A 44 -8.17 -8.44 2.59
C ARG A 44 -9.22 -8.31 1.48
N ARG A 45 -8.83 -8.38 0.20
CA ARG A 45 -9.75 -8.30 -0.96
C ARG A 45 -10.87 -9.35 -0.92
N PRO A 46 -10.64 -10.63 -0.56
CA PRO A 46 -11.72 -11.60 -0.43
C PRO A 46 -12.79 -11.22 0.61
N HIS A 47 -12.43 -10.47 1.66
CA HIS A 47 -13.41 -9.94 2.61
C HIS A 47 -14.22 -8.78 2.02
N PHE A 48 -13.57 -7.93 1.22
CA PHE A 48 -14.26 -6.86 0.49
C PHE A 48 -15.31 -7.45 -0.46
N ASP A 49 -14.93 -8.43 -1.28
CA ASP A 49 -15.80 -9.04 -2.28
C ASP A 49 -16.98 -9.79 -1.64
N ALA A 50 -16.77 -10.34 -0.44
CA ALA A 50 -17.80 -11.05 0.33
C ALA A 50 -18.64 -10.15 1.26
N GLY A 51 -18.49 -8.82 1.21
CA GLY A 51 -19.25 -7.89 2.06
C GLY A 51 -18.87 -7.92 3.54
N ARG A 52 -17.73 -8.52 3.91
CA ARG A 52 -17.23 -8.63 5.28
C ARG A 52 -16.37 -7.42 5.62
N PHE A 53 -16.93 -6.51 6.42
CA PHE A 53 -16.29 -5.24 6.75
C PHE A 53 -16.22 -5.01 8.26
N ALA A 54 -15.09 -4.49 8.72
CA ALA A 54 -15.00 -3.82 10.01
C ALA A 54 -15.76 -2.48 9.95
N LYS A 55 -16.51 -2.16 11.00
CA LYS A 55 -17.31 -0.94 11.15
C LYS A 55 -16.71 -0.02 12.21
N GLU A 56 -16.13 -0.60 13.27
CA GLU A 56 -15.44 0.12 14.34
C GLU A 56 -14.16 -0.59 14.76
N PHE A 57 -13.20 0.14 15.32
CA PHE A 57 -11.99 -0.47 15.85
C PHE A 57 -12.34 -1.34 17.07
N GLY A 58 -12.03 -2.64 16.98
CA GLY A 58 -12.26 -3.61 18.06
C GLY A 58 -13.53 -4.43 17.90
N ASP A 59 -14.37 -4.15 16.91
CA ASP A 59 -15.52 -5.00 16.58
C ASP A 59 -15.08 -6.40 16.11
N GLU A 60 -16.05 -7.31 15.99
CA GLU A 60 -15.78 -8.70 15.59
C GLU A 60 -15.06 -8.79 14.23
N GLY A 61 -15.52 -8.03 13.24
CA GLY A 61 -14.90 -8.01 11.91
C GLY A 61 -13.46 -7.51 11.94
N HIS A 62 -13.19 -6.46 12.71
CA HIS A 62 -11.85 -5.90 12.92
C HIS A 62 -10.92 -6.93 13.55
N ARG A 63 -11.39 -7.60 14.62
CA ARG A 63 -10.63 -8.66 15.32
C ARG A 63 -10.37 -9.89 14.46
N GLN A 64 -11.24 -10.17 13.49
CA GLN A 64 -11.07 -11.25 12.51
C GLN A 64 -10.29 -10.84 11.24
N GLY A 65 -9.78 -9.61 11.17
CA GLY A 65 -8.99 -9.15 10.02
C GLY A 65 -9.81 -8.86 8.76
N TRP A 66 -11.09 -8.50 8.89
CA TRP A 66 -11.96 -8.16 7.76
C TRP A 66 -11.55 -6.85 7.06
N CYS A 67 -12.16 -6.57 5.91
CA CYS A 67 -11.81 -5.41 5.12
C CYS A 67 -12.11 -4.09 5.86
N LEU A 68 -11.15 -3.16 5.82
CA LEU A 68 -11.21 -1.86 6.50
C LEU A 68 -11.83 -0.75 5.63
N TYR A 69 -12.61 -1.10 4.60
CA TYR A 69 -13.15 -0.14 3.64
C TYR A 69 -14.03 0.92 4.32
N HIS A 70 -14.96 0.50 5.17
CA HIS A 70 -15.86 1.42 5.89
C HIS A 70 -15.18 2.22 7.00
N LEU A 71 -14.02 1.77 7.50
CA LEU A 71 -13.15 2.56 8.37
C LEU A 71 -12.37 3.65 7.61
N GLY A 72 -12.58 3.78 6.29
CA GLY A 72 -12.03 4.86 5.48
C GLY A 72 -10.72 4.50 4.76
N CYS A 73 -10.44 3.21 4.52
CA CYS A 73 -9.25 2.80 3.78
C CYS A 73 -9.18 3.41 2.38
N LYS A 74 -8.11 4.16 2.11
CA LYS A 74 -7.82 4.81 0.80
C LYS A 74 -7.04 3.92 -0.17
N GLY A 75 -6.93 2.62 0.14
CA GLY A 75 -6.30 1.61 -0.71
C GLY A 75 -6.87 1.54 -2.14
N PRO A 76 -8.21 1.64 -2.35
CA PRO A 76 -8.83 1.62 -3.68
C PRO A 76 -8.40 2.73 -4.62
N GLU A 77 -7.76 3.78 -4.09
CA GLU A 77 -7.35 4.92 -4.89
C GLU A 77 -5.87 5.27 -4.69
N THR A 78 -5.10 4.47 -3.95
CA THR A 78 -3.68 4.73 -3.66
C THR A 78 -2.79 3.72 -4.37
N TRP A 79 -1.86 4.23 -5.17
CA TRP A 79 -0.85 3.42 -5.86
C TRP A 79 0.34 3.15 -4.95
N GLY A 80 0.80 1.90 -4.91
CA GLY A 80 1.97 1.53 -4.11
C GLY A 80 2.04 0.04 -3.82
N ASN A 81 3.23 -0.40 -3.42
CA ASN A 81 3.54 -1.78 -3.04
C ASN A 81 3.39 -2.04 -1.52
N CYS A 82 2.43 -1.37 -0.86
CA CYS A 82 2.31 -1.44 0.60
C CYS A 82 1.89 -2.82 1.12
N SER A 83 0.98 -3.50 0.42
CA SER A 83 0.51 -4.84 0.77
C SER A 83 1.50 -5.94 0.40
N THR A 84 2.41 -5.69 -0.54
CA THR A 84 3.40 -6.69 -1.01
C THR A 84 4.75 -6.54 -0.33
N LEU A 85 5.43 -5.42 -0.56
CA LEU A 85 6.76 -5.18 0.00
C LEU A 85 6.70 -4.92 1.50
N GLN A 86 5.54 -4.48 2.01
CA GLN A 86 5.34 -4.24 3.44
C GLN A 86 6.44 -3.30 4.01
N PHE A 87 6.70 -3.32 5.30
CA PHE A 87 7.68 -2.45 5.93
C PHE A 87 8.59 -3.25 6.87
N CYS A 88 9.83 -2.79 7.01
CA CYS A 88 10.83 -3.28 7.97
C CYS A 88 11.32 -4.73 7.77
N ASP A 89 10.94 -5.41 6.67
CA ASP A 89 11.49 -6.71 6.26
C ASP A 89 11.32 -7.85 7.29
N VAL A 90 10.38 -7.72 8.22
CA VAL A 90 10.03 -8.74 9.24
C VAL A 90 8.80 -9.57 8.90
N GLY A 91 8.11 -9.24 7.79
CA GLY A 91 6.89 -9.91 7.35
C GLY A 91 5.64 -9.51 8.15
N GLY A 92 4.50 -9.39 7.46
CA GLY A 92 3.21 -9.05 8.05
C GLY A 92 3.03 -7.58 8.46
N VAL A 93 4.01 -6.69 8.22
CA VAL A 93 3.98 -5.32 8.76
C VAL A 93 3.62 -4.29 7.70
N TRP A 94 2.35 -3.87 7.70
CA TRP A 94 1.88 -2.69 6.98
C TRP A 94 0.57 -2.18 7.61
N PRO A 95 0.12 -0.92 7.36
CA PRO A 95 -0.98 -0.31 8.11
C PRO A 95 -2.25 -1.16 8.19
N VAL A 96 -2.67 -1.75 7.07
CA VAL A 96 -3.89 -2.57 7.05
C VAL A 96 -3.68 -3.90 7.77
N ALA A 97 -2.50 -4.54 7.69
CA ALA A 97 -2.23 -5.75 8.47
C ALA A 97 -2.31 -5.48 9.98
N ILE A 98 -1.83 -4.33 10.44
CA ILE A 98 -1.92 -3.93 11.86
C ILE A 98 -3.30 -3.36 12.25
N GLY A 99 -4.31 -3.44 11.37
CA GLY A 99 -5.69 -3.05 11.67
C GLY A 99 -6.05 -1.60 11.33
N HIS A 100 -5.11 -0.76 10.87
CA HIS A 100 -5.40 0.63 10.54
C HIS A 100 -5.66 0.84 9.03
N PRO A 101 -6.70 1.60 8.63
CA PRO A 101 -6.95 1.89 7.22
C PRO A 101 -5.75 2.58 6.56
N CYS A 102 -5.53 2.28 5.28
CA CYS A 102 -4.60 3.06 4.46
C CYS A 102 -5.05 4.52 4.43
N TYR A 103 -4.17 5.45 4.81
CA TYR A 103 -4.46 6.88 4.78
C TYR A 103 -4.28 7.53 3.39
N GLY A 104 -3.63 6.83 2.46
CA GLY A 104 -3.39 7.35 1.11
C GLY A 104 -2.22 8.32 0.99
N CYS A 105 -1.22 8.25 1.88
CA CYS A 105 -0.08 9.18 1.93
C CYS A 105 0.79 9.25 0.64
N LYS A 106 0.62 8.31 -0.29
CA LYS A 106 1.29 8.31 -1.63
C LYS A 106 0.47 9.00 -2.72
N ARG A 107 -0.74 9.47 -2.41
CA ARG A 107 -1.62 10.19 -3.33
C ARG A 107 -1.69 11.65 -2.92
N ARG A 108 -1.44 12.55 -3.89
CA ARG A 108 -1.34 14.00 -3.67
C ARG A 108 -2.52 14.57 -2.87
N ARG A 109 -3.73 14.09 -3.15
CA ARG A 109 -4.98 14.52 -2.49
C ARG A 109 -4.97 14.33 -0.96
N TYR A 110 -4.24 13.35 -0.45
CA TYR A 110 -4.21 12.99 0.99
C TYR A 110 -2.89 13.37 1.66
N ARG A 111 -2.04 14.15 1.00
CA ARG A 111 -0.83 14.65 1.61
C ARG A 111 -1.23 15.77 2.56
N LEU A 112 -1.03 15.53 3.86
CA LEU A 112 -1.15 16.57 4.89
C LEU A 112 -0.18 17.72 4.58
N PRO A 113 -0.52 18.97 4.92
CA PRO A 113 0.38 20.11 4.79
C PRO A 113 1.72 19.86 5.50
#